data_AF-A7AVD3-F1
#
_entry.id   AF-A7AVD3-F1
#
_cell.length_a   1.000
_cell.length_b   1.000
_cell.length_c   1.000
_cell.angle_alpha   90.00
_cell.angle_beta   90.00
_cell.angle_gamma   90.00
#
_symmetry.space_group_name_H-M   'P 1'
#
loop_
_entity.id
_entity.type
_entity.pdbx_description
1 polymer ?
#
loop_
_entity_poly.entity_id
_entity_poly.type
_entity_poly.pdbx_seq_one_letter_code
_entity_poly.pdbx_strand_id
1 'polypeptide(L)'
;MKEYINIAKQGSISLTTEHVEQINTFFNAVTTALSVEEPSGPLTKEKIVEGALAIMEDALELIPDKTLYKTLGQYYINERDLAVAQRYLVHTQDVEAIYDMLEKWCSHVEEHERGFIYLRCILIQLALGDSTSAKCLLLMLNLDFESGEGVPLPIQLAHILTEICEEPDFQLFKVTCKVYKTIIEADPNFIRLILAIRQRIFPGHNDPTDPFNINASPSPMEGNPFAALLGPFMQNFGPIS
;
A
#
# COMPACT_ATOMS: atom_id res chain seq x y z
N MET A 1 8.59 26.24 -5.63
CA MET A 1 8.54 24.77 -5.44
C MET A 1 8.21 24.04 -6.75
N LYS A 2 7.04 24.27 -7.38
CA LYS A 2 6.67 23.59 -8.63
C LYS A 2 7.71 23.71 -9.77
N GLU A 3 8.23 24.91 -10.00
CA GLU A 3 9.27 25.14 -11.00
C GLU A 3 10.58 24.39 -10.68
N TYR A 4 10.94 24.30 -9.40
CA TYR A 4 12.10 23.55 -8.95
C TYR A 4 11.95 22.05 -9.21
N ILE A 5 10.79 21.49 -8.91
CA ILE A 5 10.47 20.08 -9.23
C ILE A 5 10.50 19.84 -10.74
N ASN A 6 9.97 20.76 -11.55
CA ASN A 6 10.03 20.63 -13.01
C ASN A 6 11.47 20.62 -13.54
N ILE A 7 12.35 21.47 -13.00
CA ILE A 7 13.78 21.48 -13.36
C ILE A 7 14.45 20.16 -12.94
N ALA A 8 14.11 19.64 -11.76
CA ALA A 8 14.60 18.33 -11.29
C ALA A 8 14.11 17.18 -12.19
N LYS A 9 12.83 17.19 -12.61
CA LYS A 9 12.27 16.22 -13.58
C LYS A 9 12.99 16.23 -14.93
N GLN A 10 13.51 17.38 -15.35
CA GLN A 10 14.31 17.51 -16.57
C GLN A 10 15.76 17.00 -16.40
N GLY A 11 16.12 16.44 -15.24
CA GLY A 11 17.45 15.87 -14.97
C GLY A 11 18.54 16.92 -14.77
N SER A 12 18.17 18.20 -14.63
CA SER A 12 19.15 19.29 -14.49
C SER A 12 19.69 19.41 -13.06
N ILE A 13 18.96 18.90 -12.06
CA ILE A 13 19.32 18.96 -10.64
C ILE A 13 18.78 17.70 -9.96
N SER A 14 19.54 17.11 -9.04
CA SER A 14 19.10 16.02 -8.17
C SER A 14 18.47 16.55 -6.89
N LEU A 15 17.33 15.98 -6.48
CA LEU A 15 16.70 16.26 -5.19
C LEU A 15 17.57 15.69 -4.05
N THR A 16 17.65 16.43 -2.95
CA THR A 16 18.41 16.08 -1.74
C THR A 16 17.46 15.96 -0.55
N THR A 17 17.94 15.44 0.57
CA THR A 17 17.16 15.35 1.82
C THR A 17 16.69 16.73 2.31
N GLU A 18 17.51 17.77 2.18
CA GLU A 18 17.09 19.15 2.52
C GLU A 18 15.90 19.62 1.65
N HIS A 19 15.88 19.26 0.37
CA HIS A 19 14.75 19.57 -0.50
C HIS A 19 13.48 18.82 -0.06
N VAL A 20 13.62 17.56 0.36
CA VAL A 20 12.51 16.79 0.93
C VAL A 20 11.92 17.47 2.17
N GLU A 21 12.76 17.96 3.08
CA GLU A 21 12.31 18.70 4.28
C GLU A 21 11.57 20.00 3.92
N GLN A 22 12.07 20.75 2.93
CA GLN A 22 11.42 21.96 2.44
C GLN A 22 10.07 21.67 1.79
N ILE A 23 9.97 20.59 1.01
CA ILE A 23 8.73 20.14 0.38
C ILE A 23 7.69 19.75 1.44
N ASN A 24 8.09 18.95 2.43
CA ASN A 24 7.22 18.60 3.56
C ASN A 24 6.75 19.83 4.34
N THR A 25 7.67 20.75 4.64
CA THR A 25 7.35 21.99 5.37
C THR A 25 6.36 22.85 4.60
N PHE A 26 6.57 23.00 3.29
CA PHE A 26 5.65 23.72 2.40
C PHE A 26 4.27 23.07 2.40
N PHE A 27 4.19 21.76 2.18
CA PHE A 27 2.92 21.04 2.14
C PHE A 27 2.14 21.18 3.45
N ASN A 28 2.79 20.94 4.59
CA ASN A 28 2.17 21.04 5.90
C ASN A 28 1.71 22.47 6.22
N ALA A 29 2.47 23.49 5.82
CA ALA A 29 2.08 24.88 5.99
C ALA A 29 0.81 25.22 5.18
N VAL A 30 0.74 24.74 3.94
CA VAL A 30 -0.42 24.93 3.06
C VAL A 30 -1.67 24.26 3.63
N THR A 31 -1.58 22.96 3.98
CA THR A 31 -2.74 22.21 4.49
C THR A 31 -3.20 22.73 5.84
N THR A 32 -2.28 23.13 6.72
CA THR A 32 -2.61 23.75 8.00
C THR A 32 -3.32 25.08 7.80
N ALA A 33 -2.80 25.99 6.96
CA ALA A 33 -3.42 27.28 6.71
C ALA A 33 -4.86 27.13 6.17
N LEU A 34 -5.06 26.24 5.20
CA LEU A 34 -6.37 25.99 4.58
C LEU A 34 -7.35 25.23 5.49
N SER A 35 -6.88 24.65 6.59
CA SER A 35 -7.75 24.04 7.60
C SER A 35 -8.44 25.09 8.50
N VAL A 36 -7.87 26.30 8.59
CA VAL A 36 -8.32 27.38 9.48
C VAL A 36 -9.04 28.48 8.72
N GLU A 37 -8.59 28.83 7.52
CA GLU A 37 -9.06 29.98 6.77
C GLU A 37 -9.32 29.65 5.30
N GLU A 38 -10.43 30.17 4.76
CA GLU A 38 -10.74 30.07 3.33
C GLU A 38 -9.87 31.05 2.52
N PRO A 39 -9.33 30.64 1.36
CA PRO A 39 -8.50 31.52 0.56
C PRO A 39 -9.32 32.71 0.04
N SER A 40 -8.82 33.91 0.25
CA SER A 40 -9.42 35.16 -0.23
C SER A 40 -9.07 35.50 -1.69
N GLY A 41 -8.25 34.65 -2.34
CA GLY A 41 -7.76 34.84 -3.70
C GLY A 41 -8.63 34.18 -4.79
N PRO A 42 -8.17 34.22 -6.05
CA PRO A 42 -8.91 33.65 -7.19
C PRO A 42 -8.88 32.12 -7.25
N LEU A 43 -8.08 31.46 -6.41
CA LEU A 43 -7.96 30.01 -6.34
C LEU A 43 -8.81 29.47 -5.21
N THR A 44 -9.55 28.39 -5.48
CA THR A 44 -10.29 27.66 -4.44
C THR A 44 -9.33 26.86 -3.59
N LYS A 45 -9.77 26.50 -2.38
CA LYS A 45 -9.03 25.64 -1.45
C LYS A 45 -8.61 24.33 -2.11
N GLU A 46 -9.53 23.68 -2.83
CA GLU A 46 -9.29 22.40 -3.51
C GLU A 46 -8.15 22.53 -4.52
N LYS A 47 -8.16 23.57 -5.36
CA LYS A 47 -7.09 23.77 -6.37
C LYS A 47 -5.73 24.02 -5.75
N ILE A 48 -5.67 24.69 -4.59
CA ILE A 48 -4.41 24.91 -3.89
C ILE A 48 -3.89 23.60 -3.31
N VAL A 49 -4.77 22.79 -2.70
CA VAL A 49 -4.44 21.46 -2.16
C VAL A 49 -4.00 20.51 -3.27
N GLU A 50 -4.74 20.43 -4.38
CA GLU A 50 -4.36 19.63 -5.55
C GLU A 50 -2.97 20.02 -6.08
N GLY A 51 -2.67 21.31 -6.16
CA GLY A 51 -1.35 21.79 -6.55
C GLY A 51 -0.25 21.39 -5.58
N ALA A 52 -0.52 21.39 -4.28
CA ALA A 52 0.43 20.97 -3.25
C ALA A 52 0.63 19.45 -3.23
N LEU A 53 -0.43 18.66 -3.42
CA LEU A 53 -0.38 17.21 -3.57
C LEU A 53 0.44 16.81 -4.80
N ALA A 54 0.20 17.45 -5.95
CA ALA A 54 0.97 17.18 -7.16
C ALA A 54 2.47 17.42 -6.95
N ILE A 55 2.85 18.46 -6.19
CA ILE A 55 4.25 18.71 -5.82
C ILE A 55 4.82 17.56 -4.98
N MET A 56 4.07 17.04 -4.01
CA MET A 56 4.50 15.91 -3.18
C MET A 56 4.64 14.63 -3.99
N GLU A 57 3.66 14.31 -4.84
CA GLU A 57 3.67 13.13 -5.71
C GLU A 57 4.81 13.20 -6.73
N ASP A 58 4.99 14.34 -7.39
CA ASP A 58 6.10 14.58 -8.31
C ASP A 58 7.47 14.42 -7.63
N ALA A 59 7.58 14.81 -6.36
CA ALA A 59 8.80 14.63 -5.58
C ALA A 59 9.04 13.13 -5.27
N LEU A 60 7.99 12.38 -4.91
CA LEU A 60 8.09 10.94 -4.66
C LEU A 60 8.53 10.13 -5.88
N GLU A 61 8.11 10.54 -7.09
CA GLU A 61 8.56 9.93 -8.34
C GLU A 61 10.07 10.07 -8.55
N LEU A 62 10.64 11.18 -8.08
CA LEU A 62 12.08 11.49 -8.21
C LEU A 62 12.90 10.90 -7.06
N ILE A 63 12.37 10.95 -5.84
CA ILE A 63 12.99 10.43 -4.64
C ILE A 63 11.92 9.75 -3.76
N PRO A 64 11.87 8.40 -3.71
CA PRO A 64 10.87 7.67 -2.93
C PRO A 64 11.19 7.72 -1.42
N ASP A 65 11.03 8.91 -0.85
CA ASP A 65 11.38 9.21 0.53
C ASP A 65 10.24 8.85 1.51
N LYS A 66 10.60 8.17 2.60
CA LYS A 66 9.65 7.68 3.61
C LYS A 66 8.93 8.81 4.34
N THR A 67 9.56 9.95 4.54
CA THR A 67 8.96 11.11 5.20
C THR A 67 7.87 11.72 4.32
N LEU A 68 8.11 11.83 3.00
CA LEU A 68 7.08 12.25 2.04
C LEU A 68 5.89 11.29 2.04
N TYR A 69 6.16 9.97 1.98
CA TYR A 69 5.11 8.94 2.10
C TYR A 69 4.32 9.07 3.40
N LYS A 70 5.00 9.27 4.54
CA LYS A 70 4.34 9.43 5.84
C LYS A 70 3.46 10.68 5.89
N THR A 71 3.94 11.81 5.38
CA THR A 71 3.20 13.08 5.33
C THR A 71 1.92 12.93 4.48
N LEU A 72 2.02 12.32 3.29
CA LEU A 72 0.85 12.07 2.44
C LEU A 72 -0.12 11.10 3.12
N GLY A 73 0.38 10.01 3.70
CA GLY A 73 -0.43 9.06 4.45
C GLY A 73 -1.22 9.74 5.58
N GLN A 74 -0.56 10.58 6.38
CA GLN A 74 -1.21 11.31 7.47
C GLN A 74 -2.24 12.32 6.97
N TYR A 75 -1.97 13.01 5.86
CA TYR A 75 -2.93 13.90 5.22
C TYR A 75 -4.22 13.16 4.86
N TYR A 76 -4.11 12.03 4.16
CA TYR A 76 -5.30 11.25 3.77
C TYR A 76 -6.04 10.59 4.94
N ILE A 77 -5.33 10.26 6.04
CA ILE A 77 -6.01 9.89 7.30
C ILE A 77 -6.93 11.02 7.77
N ASN A 78 -6.45 12.26 7.74
CA ASN A 78 -7.20 13.43 8.22
C ASN A 78 -8.40 13.73 7.31
N GLU A 79 -8.25 13.53 5.99
CA GLU A 79 -9.32 13.63 5.00
C GLU A 79 -10.28 12.43 5.01
N ARG A 80 -10.04 11.43 5.87
CA ARG A 80 -10.81 10.18 6.00
C ARG A 80 -10.79 9.28 4.76
N ASP A 81 -9.84 9.48 3.85
CA ASP A 81 -9.60 8.58 2.73
C ASP A 81 -8.55 7.54 3.13
N LEU A 82 -8.99 6.55 3.89
CA LEU A 82 -8.11 5.55 4.50
C LEU A 82 -7.51 4.57 3.46
N ALA A 83 -8.19 4.36 2.35
CA ALA A 83 -7.69 3.57 1.24
C ALA A 83 -6.49 4.25 0.56
N VAL A 84 -6.58 5.57 0.34
CA VAL A 84 -5.47 6.34 -0.20
C VAL A 84 -4.36 6.53 0.85
N ALA A 85 -4.71 6.69 2.14
CA ALA A 85 -3.71 6.72 3.19
C ALA A 85 -2.86 5.44 3.24
N GLN A 86 -3.48 4.26 3.15
CA GLN A 86 -2.79 2.97 3.10
C GLN A 86 -1.77 2.92 1.95
N ARG A 87 -2.13 3.41 0.75
CA ARG A 87 -1.23 3.44 -0.42
C ARG A 87 0.09 4.11 -0.11
N TYR A 88 0.09 5.18 0.70
CA TYR A 88 1.33 5.87 1.07
C TYR A 88 2.02 5.23 2.26
N LEU A 89 1.28 4.87 3.31
CA LEU A 89 1.85 4.37 4.55
C LEU A 89 2.57 3.03 4.41
N VAL A 90 2.14 2.16 3.48
CA VAL A 90 2.82 0.87 3.26
C VAL A 90 4.30 1.02 2.87
N HIS A 91 4.71 2.18 2.34
CA HIS A 91 6.09 2.47 1.95
C HIS A 91 6.97 3.03 3.08
N THR A 92 6.40 3.36 4.24
CA THR A 92 7.15 4.04 5.32
C THR A 92 7.88 3.07 6.23
N GLN A 93 7.44 1.81 6.31
CA GLN A 93 7.81 0.81 7.32
C GLN A 93 7.48 1.25 8.76
N ASP A 94 6.64 2.27 8.92
CA ASP A 94 6.13 2.74 10.20
C ASP A 94 4.90 1.92 10.59
N VAL A 95 5.15 0.78 11.24
CA VAL A 95 4.11 -0.21 11.58
C VAL A 95 3.06 0.38 12.52
N GLU A 96 3.46 1.24 13.45
CA GLU A 96 2.54 1.91 14.37
C GLU A 96 1.57 2.83 13.61
N ALA A 97 2.09 3.66 12.69
CA ALA A 97 1.25 4.53 11.88
C ALA A 97 0.30 3.73 10.95
N ILE A 98 0.76 2.61 10.41
CA ILE A 98 -0.08 1.70 9.61
C ILE A 98 -1.18 1.11 10.50
N TYR A 99 -0.83 0.58 11.67
CA TYR A 99 -1.77 -0.03 12.60
C TYR A 99 -2.85 0.97 13.05
N ASP A 100 -2.45 2.18 13.43
CA ASP A 100 -3.38 3.26 13.81
C ASP A 100 -4.36 3.60 12.68
N MET A 101 -3.89 3.58 11.43
CA MET A 101 -4.75 3.79 10.26
C MET A 101 -5.73 2.63 10.07
N LEU A 102 -5.29 1.38 10.24
CA LEU A 102 -6.15 0.20 10.13
C LEU A 102 -7.21 0.18 11.24
N GLU A 103 -6.87 0.52 12.47
CA GLU A 103 -7.83 0.63 13.58
C GLU A 103 -8.88 1.70 13.32
N LYS A 104 -8.45 2.87 12.81
CA LYS A 104 -9.39 3.89 12.35
C LYS A 104 -10.30 3.33 11.26
N TRP A 105 -9.78 2.58 10.29
CA TRP A 105 -10.61 2.01 9.23
C TRP A 105 -11.60 0.97 9.76
N CYS A 106 -11.14 0.07 10.63
CA CYS A 106 -11.96 -0.95 11.29
C CYS A 106 -13.12 -0.37 12.12
N SER A 107 -12.97 0.86 12.62
CA SER A 107 -14.05 1.57 13.34
C SER A 107 -15.20 2.07 12.45
N HIS A 108 -15.02 2.07 11.12
CA HIS A 108 -16.01 2.54 10.14
C HIS A 108 -16.65 1.40 9.33
N VAL A 109 -16.26 0.15 9.55
CA VAL A 109 -16.77 -1.02 8.82
C VAL A 109 -17.39 -2.06 9.75
N GLU A 110 -18.15 -2.99 9.18
CA GLU A 110 -18.74 -4.07 9.96
C GLU A 110 -17.69 -5.03 10.50
N GLU A 111 -18.00 -5.69 11.62
CA GLU A 111 -17.06 -6.59 12.31
C GLU A 111 -16.50 -7.68 11.39
N HIS A 112 -17.35 -8.21 10.51
CA HIS A 112 -16.99 -9.29 9.59
C HIS A 112 -16.03 -8.82 8.47
N GLU A 113 -15.94 -7.52 8.21
CA GLU A 113 -15.07 -6.92 7.19
C GLU A 113 -13.67 -6.60 7.74
N ARG A 114 -13.53 -6.40 9.05
CA ARG A 114 -12.27 -5.99 9.69
C ARG A 114 -11.10 -6.89 9.33
N GLY A 115 -11.30 -8.20 9.32
CA GLY A 115 -10.27 -9.16 8.93
C GLY A 115 -9.75 -8.94 7.50
N PHE A 116 -10.62 -8.51 6.58
CA PHE A 116 -10.24 -8.23 5.20
C PHE A 116 -9.42 -6.95 5.06
N ILE A 117 -9.65 -5.94 5.89
CA ILE A 117 -8.85 -4.70 5.92
C ILE A 117 -7.40 -5.00 6.32
N TYR A 118 -7.21 -5.80 7.37
CA TYR A 118 -5.89 -6.25 7.80
C TYR A 118 -5.23 -7.15 6.74
N LEU A 119 -5.96 -8.14 6.20
CA LEU A 119 -5.47 -9.01 5.13
C LEU A 119 -4.96 -8.18 3.94
N ARG A 120 -5.73 -7.19 3.49
CA ARG A 120 -5.34 -6.29 2.40
C ARG A 120 -3.98 -5.64 2.68
N CYS A 121 -3.81 -5.06 3.86
CA CYS A 121 -2.57 -4.38 4.23
C CYS A 121 -1.38 -5.34 4.27
N ILE A 122 -1.57 -6.51 4.89
CA ILE A 122 -0.53 -7.53 5.03
C ILE A 122 -0.13 -8.07 3.65
N LEU A 123 -1.08 -8.38 2.78
CA LEU A 123 -0.78 -8.83 1.42
C LEU A 123 0.01 -7.79 0.61
N ILE A 124 -0.28 -6.49 0.79
CA ILE A 124 0.52 -5.43 0.16
C ILE A 124 1.96 -5.45 0.70
N GLN A 125 2.15 -5.55 2.02
CA GLN A 125 3.48 -5.63 2.61
C GLN A 125 4.27 -6.84 2.11
N LEU A 126 3.64 -8.03 2.08
CA LEU A 126 4.26 -9.24 1.54
C LEU A 126 4.61 -9.12 0.06
N ALA A 127 3.74 -8.51 -0.76
CA ALA A 127 4.01 -8.26 -2.18
C ALA A 127 5.20 -7.30 -2.39
N LEU A 128 5.32 -6.27 -1.55
CA LEU A 128 6.47 -5.36 -1.50
C LEU A 128 7.74 -6.04 -0.95
N GLY A 129 7.60 -7.21 -0.32
CA GLY A 129 8.64 -7.99 0.31
C GLY A 129 9.02 -7.53 1.70
N ASP A 130 8.15 -6.77 2.35
CA ASP A 130 8.29 -6.36 3.73
C ASP A 130 7.59 -7.38 4.66
N SER A 131 8.16 -8.57 4.74
CA SER A 131 7.65 -9.62 5.64
C SER A 131 7.79 -9.23 7.11
N THR A 132 8.78 -8.39 7.44
CA THR A 132 8.98 -7.89 8.81
C THR A 132 7.81 -7.02 9.26
N SER A 133 7.43 -6.00 8.49
CA SER A 133 6.26 -5.17 8.84
C SER A 133 4.97 -5.97 8.83
N ALA A 134 4.79 -6.91 7.88
CA ALA A 134 3.65 -7.82 7.86
C ALA A 134 3.53 -8.64 9.17
N LYS A 135 4.64 -9.23 9.63
CA LYS A 135 4.69 -10.00 10.88
C LYS A 135 4.44 -9.13 12.10
N CYS A 136 5.03 -7.93 12.16
CA CYS A 136 4.76 -6.99 13.25
C CYS A 136 3.27 -6.61 13.32
N LEU A 137 2.59 -6.36 12.20
CA LEU A 137 1.15 -6.10 12.18
C LEU A 137 0.34 -7.27 12.75
N LEU A 138 0.68 -8.51 12.39
CA LEU A 138 0.03 -9.71 12.93
C LEU A 138 0.24 -9.85 14.44
N LEU A 139 1.44 -9.56 14.94
CA LEU A 139 1.74 -9.60 16.38
C LEU A 139 0.95 -8.54 17.16
N MET A 140 0.73 -7.35 16.58
CA MET A 140 -0.05 -6.29 17.21
C MET A 140 -1.52 -6.64 17.41
N LEU A 141 -2.08 -7.58 16.62
CA LEU A 141 -3.44 -8.09 16.80
C LEU A 141 -3.62 -8.90 18.10
N ASN A 142 -2.51 -9.36 18.71
CA ASN A 142 -2.51 -10.13 19.95
C ASN A 142 -3.46 -11.35 19.90
N LEU A 143 -3.43 -12.08 18.78
CA LEU A 143 -4.22 -13.29 18.54
C LEU A 143 -3.38 -14.54 18.76
N ASP A 144 -4.02 -15.61 19.23
CA ASP A 144 -3.40 -16.92 19.36
C ASP A 144 -3.51 -17.71 18.04
N PHE A 145 -2.42 -17.67 17.27
CA PHE A 145 -2.32 -18.40 16.00
C PHE A 145 -2.03 -19.89 16.18
N GLU A 146 -1.59 -20.34 17.36
CA GLU A 146 -1.25 -21.75 17.61
C GLU A 146 -2.50 -22.61 17.78
N SER A 147 -3.47 -22.13 18.57
CA SER A 147 -4.76 -22.81 18.74
C SER A 147 -5.70 -22.61 17.55
N GLY A 148 -5.56 -21.46 16.85
CA GLY A 148 -6.43 -21.05 15.75
C GLY A 148 -7.88 -20.76 16.16
N GLU A 149 -8.21 -20.88 17.45
CA GLU A 149 -9.56 -20.65 17.97
C GLU A 149 -9.84 -19.14 18.00
N GLY A 150 -10.94 -18.72 17.37
CA GLY A 150 -11.34 -17.31 17.34
C GLY A 150 -10.55 -16.41 16.38
N VAL A 151 -9.56 -16.93 15.64
CA VAL A 151 -8.83 -16.16 14.62
C VAL A 151 -9.67 -16.07 13.34
N PRO A 152 -9.99 -14.86 12.82
CA PRO A 152 -10.74 -14.72 11.58
C PRO A 152 -10.01 -15.34 10.38
N LEU A 153 -10.73 -15.99 9.45
CA LEU A 153 -10.14 -16.65 8.27
C LEU A 153 -9.21 -15.74 7.44
N PRO A 154 -9.53 -14.46 7.17
CA PRO A 154 -8.61 -13.56 6.48
C PRO A 154 -7.27 -13.39 7.23
N ILE A 155 -7.30 -13.36 8.55
CA ILE A 155 -6.11 -13.20 9.40
C ILE A 155 -5.29 -14.49 9.45
N GLN A 156 -5.95 -15.66 9.48
CA GLN A 156 -5.24 -16.95 9.34
C GLN A 156 -4.50 -17.04 8.01
N LEU A 157 -5.14 -16.65 6.89
CA LEU A 157 -4.50 -16.60 5.58
C LEU A 157 -3.27 -15.68 5.59
N ALA A 158 -3.43 -14.47 6.15
CA ALA A 158 -2.33 -13.51 6.26
C ALA A 158 -1.15 -14.06 7.05
N HIS A 159 -1.42 -14.74 8.17
CA HIS A 159 -0.40 -15.40 8.98
C HIS A 159 0.34 -16.49 8.21
N ILE A 160 -0.38 -17.46 7.62
CA ILE A 160 0.23 -18.56 6.87
C ILE A 160 1.08 -18.03 5.70
N LEU A 161 0.60 -17.03 4.97
CA LEU A 161 1.37 -16.41 3.88
C LEU A 161 2.61 -15.68 4.38
N THR A 162 2.54 -15.05 5.56
CA THR A 162 3.71 -14.41 6.19
C THR A 162 4.77 -15.46 6.53
N GLU A 163 4.38 -16.59 7.12
CA GLU A 163 5.31 -17.69 7.42
C GLU A 163 5.90 -18.32 6.15
N ILE A 164 5.11 -18.50 5.07
CA ILE A 164 5.62 -18.95 3.76
C ILE A 164 6.64 -17.95 3.18
N CYS A 165 6.50 -16.65 3.44
CA CYS A 165 7.48 -15.66 2.98
C CYS A 165 8.82 -15.78 3.71
N GLU A 166 8.81 -16.21 4.97
CA GLU A 166 10.03 -16.42 5.77
C GLU A 166 10.69 -17.78 5.48
N GLU A 167 9.88 -18.83 5.37
CA GLU A 167 10.30 -20.19 5.05
C GLU A 167 9.56 -20.69 3.79
N PRO A 168 10.12 -20.44 2.58
CA PRO A 168 9.44 -20.76 1.33
C PRO A 168 9.14 -22.25 1.13
N ASP A 169 7.86 -22.62 1.27
CA ASP A 169 7.31 -23.92 0.88
C ASP A 169 6.21 -23.74 -0.18
N PHE A 170 6.52 -24.15 -1.40
CA PHE A 170 5.60 -24.00 -2.53
C PHE A 170 4.38 -24.94 -2.45
N GLN A 171 4.52 -26.14 -1.86
CA GLN A 171 3.37 -27.03 -1.70
C GLN A 171 2.42 -26.47 -0.64
N LEU A 172 2.96 -25.96 0.46
CA LEU A 172 2.16 -25.25 1.46
C LEU A 172 1.46 -24.04 0.83
N PHE A 173 2.16 -23.22 0.04
CA PHE A 173 1.56 -22.10 -0.70
C PHE A 173 0.37 -22.53 -1.56
N LYS A 174 0.51 -23.60 -2.36
CA LYS A 174 -0.59 -24.12 -3.20
C LYS A 174 -1.77 -24.61 -2.39
N VAL A 175 -1.51 -25.35 -1.31
CA VAL A 175 -2.57 -25.85 -0.42
C VAL A 175 -3.30 -24.68 0.23
N THR A 176 -2.58 -23.69 0.76
CA THR A 176 -3.14 -22.46 1.32
C THR A 176 -4.01 -21.73 0.31
N CYS A 177 -3.53 -21.52 -0.90
CA CYS A 177 -4.28 -20.89 -1.99
C CYS A 177 -5.58 -21.64 -2.33
N LYS A 178 -5.56 -22.97 -2.29
CA LYS A 178 -6.74 -23.81 -2.53
C LYS A 178 -7.73 -23.75 -1.38
N VAL A 179 -7.25 -23.82 -0.13
CA VAL A 179 -8.09 -23.83 1.08
C VAL A 179 -8.77 -22.48 1.27
N TYR A 180 -8.04 -21.37 1.10
CA TYR A 180 -8.55 -20.02 1.30
C TYR A 180 -9.07 -19.37 0.00
N LYS A 181 -9.39 -20.18 -1.02
CA LYS A 181 -9.83 -19.71 -2.34
C LYS A 181 -10.97 -18.68 -2.25
N THR A 182 -12.00 -18.95 -1.43
CA THR A 182 -13.14 -18.03 -1.26
C THR A 182 -12.73 -16.68 -0.67
N ILE A 183 -11.76 -16.65 0.24
CA ILE A 183 -11.23 -15.40 0.82
C ILE A 183 -10.43 -14.64 -0.23
N ILE A 184 -9.59 -15.34 -1.01
CA ILE A 184 -8.77 -14.74 -2.07
C ILE A 184 -9.64 -14.20 -3.20
N GLU A 185 -10.72 -14.89 -3.57
CA GLU A 185 -11.64 -14.48 -4.63
C GLU A 185 -12.65 -13.41 -4.19
N ALA A 186 -12.72 -13.09 -2.90
CA ALA A 186 -13.61 -12.05 -2.36
C ALA A 186 -13.26 -10.64 -2.87
N ASP A 187 -11.98 -10.38 -3.17
CA ASP A 187 -11.51 -9.13 -3.77
C ASP A 187 -10.52 -9.45 -4.92
N PRO A 188 -10.77 -9.00 -6.17
CA PRO A 188 -9.84 -9.17 -7.29
C PRO A 188 -8.42 -8.66 -7.01
N ASN A 189 -8.25 -7.70 -6.10
CA ASN A 189 -6.95 -7.20 -5.70
C ASN A 189 -6.16 -8.21 -4.87
N PHE A 190 -6.82 -9.07 -4.08
CA PHE A 190 -6.11 -10.14 -3.37
C PHE A 190 -5.49 -11.12 -4.35
N ILE A 191 -6.19 -11.51 -5.42
CA ILE A 191 -5.63 -12.38 -6.46
C ILE A 191 -4.34 -11.76 -7.03
N ARG A 192 -4.35 -10.45 -7.33
CA ARG A 192 -3.16 -9.75 -7.86
C ARG A 192 -2.01 -9.72 -6.86
N LEU A 193 -2.31 -9.48 -5.58
CA LEU A 193 -1.30 -9.48 -4.53
C LEU A 193 -0.71 -10.88 -4.30
N ILE A 194 -1.54 -11.92 -4.27
CA ILE A 194 -1.11 -13.32 -4.17
C ILE A 194 -0.20 -13.71 -5.34
N LEU A 195 -0.54 -13.28 -6.56
CA LEU A 195 0.32 -13.46 -7.74
C LEU A 195 1.67 -12.75 -7.60
N ALA A 196 1.68 -11.52 -7.09
CA ALA A 196 2.92 -10.77 -6.84
C ALA A 196 3.79 -11.45 -5.78
N ILE A 197 3.19 -11.89 -4.67
CA ILE A 197 3.84 -12.66 -3.60
C ILE A 197 4.45 -13.95 -4.18
N ARG A 198 3.68 -14.72 -4.94
CA ARG A 198 4.14 -15.95 -5.61
C ARG A 198 5.36 -15.70 -6.49
N GLN A 199 5.29 -14.70 -7.38
CA GLN A 199 6.38 -14.37 -8.31
C GLN A 199 7.66 -13.98 -7.57
N ARG A 200 7.50 -13.31 -6.42
CA ARG A 200 8.62 -12.88 -5.58
C ARG A 200 9.30 -14.04 -4.86
N ILE A 201 8.53 -14.92 -4.24
CA ILE A 201 9.06 -16.00 -3.38
C ILE A 201 9.51 -17.21 -4.21
N PHE A 202 8.80 -17.50 -5.31
CA PHE A 202 9.04 -18.67 -6.15
C PHE A 202 9.31 -18.26 -7.61
N PRO A 203 10.37 -17.46 -7.88
CA PRO A 203 10.65 -16.99 -9.23
C PRO A 203 10.93 -18.14 -10.19
N GLY A 204 10.29 -18.13 -11.36
CA GLY A 204 10.47 -19.15 -12.39
C GLY A 204 9.86 -20.52 -12.07
N HIS A 205 9.09 -20.64 -10.98
CA HIS A 205 8.41 -21.89 -10.65
C HIS A 205 7.27 -22.18 -11.64
N ASN A 206 7.38 -23.32 -12.32
CA ASN A 206 6.44 -23.77 -13.35
C ASN A 206 5.80 -25.09 -12.91
N ASP A 207 4.75 -25.00 -12.10
CA ASP A 207 3.91 -26.14 -11.73
C ASP A 207 2.59 -26.06 -12.50
N PRO A 208 2.26 -27.03 -13.38
CA PRO A 208 1.01 -27.02 -14.15
C PRO A 208 -0.25 -27.16 -13.28
N THR A 209 -0.10 -27.54 -12.02
CA THR A 209 -1.19 -27.68 -11.03
C THR A 209 -1.29 -26.48 -10.08
N ASP A 210 -0.47 -25.45 -10.31
CA ASP A 210 -0.56 -24.20 -9.58
C ASP A 210 -1.86 -23.47 -9.97
N PRO A 211 -2.75 -23.17 -8.99
CA PRO A 211 -4.04 -22.53 -9.25
C PRO A 211 -3.90 -21.13 -9.87
N PHE A 212 -2.70 -20.56 -9.85
CA PHE A 212 -2.37 -19.23 -10.34
C PHE A 212 -1.31 -19.25 -11.46
N ASN A 213 -1.10 -20.40 -12.14
CA ASN A 213 -0.18 -20.49 -13.27
C ASN A 213 -0.75 -19.75 -14.50
N ILE A 214 -0.38 -18.48 -14.64
CA ILE A 214 -0.65 -17.71 -15.84
C ILE A 214 0.43 -18.08 -16.86
N ASN A 215 0.06 -18.82 -17.92
CA ASN A 215 0.87 -18.90 -19.14
C ASN A 215 1.13 -17.46 -19.62
N ALA A 216 2.33 -16.96 -19.37
CA ALA A 216 2.79 -15.66 -19.82
C ALA A 216 2.92 -15.68 -21.34
N SER A 217 1.85 -15.38 -22.07
CA SER A 217 2.00 -14.73 -23.37
C SER A 217 2.33 -13.26 -23.10
N PRO A 218 3.50 -12.77 -23.53
CA PRO A 218 3.88 -11.38 -23.27
C PRO A 218 3.07 -10.48 -24.20
N SER A 219 2.15 -9.70 -23.64
CA SER A 219 1.67 -8.49 -24.31
C SER A 219 2.81 -7.46 -24.30
N PRO A 220 3.12 -6.79 -25.42
CA PRO A 220 4.28 -5.93 -25.51
C PRO A 220 3.98 -4.59 -24.84
N MET A 221 4.56 -4.33 -23.67
CA MET A 221 4.88 -2.97 -23.26
C MET A 221 6.24 -2.98 -22.55
N GLU A 222 7.21 -2.41 -23.26
CA GLU A 222 8.51 -1.99 -22.74
C GLU A 222 8.31 -0.92 -21.64
N GLY A 223 9.03 -1.06 -20.54
CA GLY A 223 9.03 -0.10 -19.43
C GLY A 223 9.04 -0.84 -18.09
N ASN A 224 10.01 -0.52 -17.25
CA ASN A 224 10.25 -1.11 -15.92
C ASN A 224 8.97 -1.61 -15.21
N PRO A 225 8.77 -2.93 -15.01
CA PRO A 225 7.50 -3.52 -14.57
C PRO A 225 7.10 -3.13 -13.14
N PHE A 226 8.01 -2.58 -12.33
CA PHE A 226 7.69 -2.14 -10.97
C PHE A 226 6.97 -0.78 -10.92
N ALA A 227 7.20 0.12 -11.88
CA ALA A 227 6.47 1.38 -11.96
C ALA A 227 5.07 1.20 -12.58
N ALA A 228 4.95 0.27 -13.53
CA ALA A 228 3.71 -0.01 -14.24
C ALA A 228 2.76 -0.97 -13.51
N LEU A 229 3.24 -1.74 -12.52
CA LEU A 229 2.35 -2.55 -11.67
C LEU A 229 1.56 -1.67 -10.71
N LEU A 230 2.18 -0.64 -10.13
CA LEU A 230 1.54 0.27 -9.16
C LEU A 230 0.66 1.35 -9.81
N GLY A 231 0.96 1.81 -11.03
CA GLY A 231 0.17 2.84 -11.72
C GLY A 231 -1.33 2.48 -11.92
N PRO A 232 -1.70 1.26 -12.36
CA PRO A 232 -3.09 0.84 -12.51
C PRO A 232 -3.76 0.36 -11.21
N PHE A 233 -3.01 0.13 -10.12
CA PHE A 233 -3.63 -0.03 -8.79
C PHE A 233 -4.29 1.28 -8.32
N MET A 234 -3.96 2.43 -8.92
CA MET A 234 -4.35 3.76 -8.42
C MET A 234 -5.66 4.34 -8.99
N GLN A 235 -6.38 3.64 -9.88
CA GLN A 235 -7.58 4.21 -10.52
C GLN A 235 -8.92 3.53 -10.18
N ASN A 236 -8.93 2.38 -9.49
CA ASN A 236 -10.20 1.65 -9.22
C ASN A 236 -10.18 0.89 -7.89
N PHE A 237 -9.98 1.59 -6.78
CA PHE A 237 -10.48 1.09 -5.50
C PHE A 237 -11.83 1.76 -5.23
N GLY A 238 -12.88 1.15 -5.77
CA GLY A 238 -14.24 1.45 -5.31
C GLY A 238 -14.43 0.99 -3.87
N PRO A 239 -15.44 1.51 -3.16
CA PRO A 239 -15.75 1.04 -1.81
C PRO A 239 -16.05 -0.45 -1.85
N ILE A 240 -15.47 -1.19 -0.91
CA ILE A 240 -16.08 -2.44 -0.46
C ILE A 240 -17.31 -1.98 0.30
N SER A 241 -18.47 -2.33 -0.25
CA SER A 241 -19.79 -2.02 0.30
C SER A 241 -20.14 -2.94 1.45
#